data_AF-A0A8B8FWT4-F1
#
_entry.id   AF-A0A8B8FWT4-F1
#
_cell.length_a   1.000
_cell.length_b   1.000
_cell.length_c   1.000
_cell.angle_alpha   90.00
_cell.angle_beta   90.00
_cell.angle_gamma   90.00
#
_symmetry.space_group_name_H-M   'P 1'
#
loop_
_entity.id
_entity.type
_entity.pdbx_description
1 polymer ?
#
loop_
_entity_poly.entity_id
_entity_poly.type
_entity_poly.pdbx_seq_one_letter_code
_entity_poly.pdbx_strand_id
1 'polypeptide(L)'
;MNHSEKVVMLFIYWECQKNARRAAQTYAHRFPNREHPAHSFIHNLERNFITYGSFSKRVDNQQRRRSDALGEEFEEQLLTYVRVNPRASTRHVSRELGIYHTAVCISLYSL
;
A
#
# COMPACT_ATOMS: atom_id res chain seq x y z
N MET A 1 3.72 13.00 -12.48
CA MET A 1 3.68 12.19 -13.73
C MET A 1 2.31 11.56 -14.04
N ASN A 2 1.71 11.88 -15.21
CA ASN A 2 0.39 11.35 -15.65
C ASN A 2 0.50 9.99 -16.40
N HIS A 3 -0.63 9.34 -16.74
CA HIS A 3 -0.62 8.06 -17.47
C HIS A 3 -0.09 8.14 -18.92
N SER A 4 -0.40 9.21 -19.65
CA SER A 4 0.12 9.43 -21.00
C SER A 4 1.65 9.55 -21.00
N GLU A 5 2.24 10.24 -20.04
CA GLU A 5 3.69 10.34 -19.90
C GLU A 5 4.34 9.00 -19.58
N LYS A 6 3.70 8.16 -18.75
CA LYS A 6 4.15 6.79 -18.48
C LYS A 6 4.12 5.91 -19.73
N VAL A 7 3.12 6.08 -20.59
CA VAL A 7 3.04 5.39 -21.89
C VAL A 7 4.18 5.84 -22.81
N VAL A 8 4.47 7.15 -22.88
CA VAL A 8 5.63 7.67 -23.63
C VAL A 8 6.94 7.08 -23.11
N MET A 9 7.11 6.98 -21.79
CA MET A 9 8.28 6.33 -21.20
C MET A 9 8.42 4.87 -21.61
N LEU A 10 7.30 4.13 -21.65
CA LEU A 10 7.30 2.75 -22.13
C LEU A 10 7.72 2.67 -23.60
N PHE A 11 7.21 3.54 -24.47
CA PHE A 11 7.63 3.58 -25.87
C PHE A 11 9.14 3.78 -26.01
N ILE A 12 9.71 4.75 -25.28
CA ILE A 12 11.17 4.99 -25.29
C ILE A 12 11.94 3.79 -24.71
N TYR A 13 11.38 3.14 -23.68
CA TYR A 13 11.97 1.94 -23.11
C TYR A 13 12.06 0.79 -24.12
N TRP A 14 11.02 0.57 -24.91
CA TRP A 14 11.01 -0.39 -26.02
C TRP A 14 11.98 0.00 -27.14
N GLU A 15 12.02 1.28 -27.53
CA GLU A 15 12.99 1.81 -28.49
C GLU A 15 14.44 1.56 -28.04
N CYS A 16 14.70 1.71 -26.74
CA CYS A 16 16.00 1.44 -26.13
C CYS A 16 16.26 -0.05 -25.87
N GLN A 17 15.54 -0.97 -26.54
CA GLN A 17 15.68 -2.42 -26.39
C GLN A 17 15.55 -2.87 -24.92
N LYS A 18 14.61 -2.26 -24.20
CA LYS A 18 14.37 -2.50 -22.76
C LYS A 18 15.57 -2.18 -21.86
N ASN A 19 16.47 -1.31 -22.29
CA ASN A 19 17.50 -0.76 -21.41
C ASN A 19 16.98 0.46 -20.66
N ALA A 20 16.64 0.28 -19.38
CA ALA A 20 16.00 1.33 -18.58
C ALA A 20 16.88 2.56 -18.35
N ARG A 21 18.21 2.40 -18.27
CA ARG A 21 19.15 3.51 -18.09
C ARG A 21 19.22 4.37 -19.34
N ARG A 22 19.37 3.73 -20.50
CA ARG A 22 19.32 4.42 -21.80
C ARG A 22 17.97 5.10 -21.99
N ALA A 23 16.87 4.43 -21.63
CA ALA A 23 15.53 5.00 -21.74
C ALA A 23 15.34 6.25 -20.88
N ALA A 24 15.84 6.24 -19.64
CA ALA A 24 15.79 7.42 -18.75
C ALA A 24 16.58 8.60 -19.33
N GLN A 25 17.78 8.34 -19.86
CA GLN A 25 18.61 9.36 -20.51
C GLN A 25 17.92 9.93 -21.76
N THR A 26 17.41 9.06 -22.64
CA THR A 26 16.68 9.46 -23.85
C THR A 26 15.42 10.25 -23.50
N TYR A 27 14.67 9.86 -22.47
CA TYR A 27 13.50 10.61 -22.00
C TYR A 27 13.89 12.01 -21.51
N ALA A 28 14.92 12.11 -20.65
CA ALA A 28 15.40 13.40 -20.14
C ALA A 28 15.91 14.31 -21.26
N HIS A 29 16.59 13.74 -22.26
CA HIS A 29 17.07 14.48 -23.43
C HIS A 29 15.93 15.01 -24.31
N ARG A 30 14.90 14.18 -24.58
CA ARG A 30 13.74 14.59 -25.39
C ARG A 30 12.80 15.54 -24.68
N PHE A 31 12.72 15.46 -23.35
CA PHE A 31 11.80 16.25 -22.53
C PHE A 31 12.53 16.92 -21.36
N PRO A 32 13.40 17.92 -21.62
CA PRO A 32 14.23 18.54 -20.59
C PRO A 32 13.42 19.27 -19.52
N ASN A 33 12.24 19.79 -19.86
CA ASN A 33 11.38 20.57 -18.97
C ASN A 33 10.40 19.71 -18.13
N ARG A 34 10.53 18.38 -18.14
CA ARG A 34 9.65 17.45 -17.41
C ARG A 34 10.37 16.80 -16.23
N GLU A 35 9.62 16.15 -15.34
CA GLU A 35 10.19 15.32 -14.29
C GLU A 35 11.00 14.16 -14.88
N HIS A 36 12.20 13.90 -14.35
CA HIS A 36 13.08 12.82 -14.80
C HIS A 36 13.15 11.72 -13.74
N PRO A 37 12.34 10.64 -13.86
CA PRO A 37 12.37 9.58 -12.88
C PRO A 37 13.61 8.69 -13.05
N ALA A 38 13.94 7.97 -11.97
CA ALA A 38 15.01 6.98 -11.99
C ALA A 38 14.72 5.85 -13.00
N HIS A 39 15.78 5.24 -13.55
CA HIS A 39 15.66 4.10 -14.46
C HIS A 39 14.84 2.93 -13.87
N SER A 40 14.90 2.71 -12.56
CA SER A 40 14.09 1.70 -11.86
C SER A 40 12.59 1.95 -12.00
N PHE A 41 12.16 3.21 -12.04
CA PHE A 41 10.75 3.57 -12.26
C PHE A 41 10.27 3.12 -13.63
N ILE A 42 11.05 3.41 -14.69
CA ILE A 42 10.72 3.03 -16.07
C ILE A 42 10.63 1.50 -16.20
N HIS A 43 11.59 0.76 -15.66
CA HIS A 43 11.55 -0.70 -15.61
C HIS A 43 10.29 -1.21 -14.89
N ASN A 44 9.92 -0.58 -13.77
CA ASN A 44 8.75 -0.98 -13.00
C ASN A 44 7.42 -0.69 -13.70
N LEU A 45 7.34 0.26 -14.65
CA LEU A 45 6.12 0.51 -15.40
C LEU A 45 5.66 -0.73 -16.17
N GLU A 46 6.57 -1.37 -16.93
CA GLU A 46 6.26 -2.59 -17.67
C GLU A 46 5.90 -3.72 -16.72
N ARG A 47 6.73 -3.93 -15.69
CA ARG A 47 6.52 -5.00 -14.72
C ARG A 47 5.17 -4.86 -14.01
N ASN A 48 4.81 -3.67 -13.56
CA ASN A 48 3.54 -3.41 -12.90
C ASN A 48 2.38 -3.60 -13.87
N PHE A 49 2.51 -3.15 -15.11
CA PHE A 49 1.46 -3.28 -16.11
C PHE A 49 1.16 -4.74 -16.42
N ILE A 50 2.20 -5.56 -16.61
CA ILE A 50 2.07 -7.01 -16.83
C ILE A 50 1.51 -7.72 -15.59
N THR A 51 1.99 -7.36 -14.39
CA THR A 51 1.64 -8.09 -13.15
C THR A 51 0.27 -7.71 -12.61
N TYR A 52 -0.11 -6.43 -12.69
CA TYR A 52 -1.29 -5.86 -12.01
C TYR A 52 -2.29 -5.21 -12.97
N GLY A 53 -2.04 -5.25 -14.28
CA GLY A 53 -2.89 -4.54 -15.27
C GLY A 53 -2.88 -3.02 -15.12
N SER A 54 -1.92 -2.45 -14.38
CA SER A 54 -1.85 -1.01 -14.11
C SER A 54 -0.42 -0.55 -13.82
N PHE A 55 -0.11 0.74 -13.96
CA PHE A 55 1.26 1.25 -13.78
C PHE A 55 1.76 1.26 -12.34
N SER A 56 0.89 0.99 -11.37
CA SER A 56 1.24 0.98 -9.96
C SER A 56 0.80 -0.33 -9.37
N LYS A 57 1.59 -0.87 -8.44
CA LYS A 57 1.08 -1.90 -7.54
C LYS A 57 -0.12 -1.31 -6.81
N ARG A 58 -1.29 -1.94 -6.91
CA ARG A 58 -2.37 -1.69 -5.97
C ARG A 58 -1.85 -2.14 -4.62
N VAL A 59 -1.32 -1.21 -3.83
CA VAL A 59 -1.18 -1.46 -2.40
C VAL A 59 -2.60 -1.37 -1.92
N ASP A 60 -3.25 -2.52 -1.73
CA ASP A 60 -4.53 -2.56 -1.06
C ASP A 60 -4.27 -2.00 0.33
N ASN A 61 -4.54 -0.71 0.51
CA ASN A 61 -4.45 -0.07 1.83
C ASN A 61 -5.42 -0.73 2.82
N GLN A 62 -6.33 -1.58 2.34
CA GLN A 62 -7.13 -2.50 3.15
C GLN A 62 -6.26 -3.54 3.87
N GLN A 63 -5.21 -4.12 3.25
CA GLN A 63 -4.32 -5.08 3.92
C GLN A 63 -3.41 -4.43 4.98
N ARG A 64 -3.13 -3.13 4.88
CA ARG A 64 -2.39 -2.39 5.92
C ARG A 64 -3.28 -1.85 7.04
N ARG A 65 -4.60 -1.93 6.91
CA ARG A 65 -5.57 -1.38 7.87
C ARG A 65 -6.52 -2.40 8.50
N ARG A 66 -6.51 -3.66 8.07
CA ARG A 66 -7.39 -4.73 8.58
C ARG A 66 -6.54 -5.80 9.28
N SER A 67 -6.46 -5.75 10.60
CA SER A 67 -7.26 -6.62 11.49
C SER A 67 -6.82 -8.09 11.56
N ASP A 68 -5.91 -8.59 10.72
CA ASP A 68 -5.52 -10.01 10.75
C ASP A 68 -4.54 -10.40 11.89
N ALA A 69 -4.13 -9.45 12.74
CA ALA A 69 -3.25 -9.75 13.87
C ALA A 69 -4.01 -10.21 15.13
N LEU A 70 -5.32 -9.97 15.21
CA LEU A 70 -6.17 -10.47 16.27
C LEU A 70 -7.17 -11.42 15.61
N GLY A 71 -6.94 -12.72 15.77
CA GLY A 71 -7.83 -13.75 15.22
C GLY A 71 -9.27 -13.56 15.68
N GLU A 72 -10.21 -14.16 14.95
CA GLU A 72 -11.66 -14.08 15.17
C GLU A 72 -12.08 -14.36 16.64
N GLU A 73 -11.37 -15.30 17.29
CA GLU A 73 -11.53 -15.64 18.71
C GLU A 73 -11.28 -14.44 19.66
N PHE A 74 -10.33 -13.56 19.32
CA PHE A 74 -10.05 -12.36 20.11
C PHE A 74 -11.12 -11.29 19.95
N GLU A 75 -11.67 -11.12 18.76
CA GLU A 75 -12.78 -10.20 18.55
C GLU A 75 -14.01 -10.64 19.34
N GLU A 76 -14.28 -11.94 19.40
CA GLU A 76 -15.38 -12.51 20.20
C GLU A 76 -15.16 -12.33 21.71
N GLN A 77 -13.95 -12.56 22.21
CA GLN A 77 -13.59 -12.33 23.62
C GLN A 77 -13.70 -10.85 23.99
N LEU A 78 -13.22 -9.95 23.13
CA LEU A 78 -13.32 -8.50 23.31
C LEU A 78 -14.78 -8.04 23.38
N LEU A 79 -15.61 -8.50 22.44
CA LEU A 79 -17.04 -8.20 22.38
C LEU A 79 -17.78 -8.70 23.62
N THR A 80 -17.49 -9.94 24.04
CA THR A 80 -18.08 -10.53 25.24
C THR A 80 -17.70 -9.71 26.48
N TYR A 81 -16.43 -9.36 26.62
CA TYR A 81 -15.94 -8.59 27.76
C TYR A 81 -16.58 -7.20 27.83
N VAL A 82 -16.67 -6.48 26.71
CA VAL A 82 -17.27 -5.14 26.64
C VAL A 82 -18.78 -5.18 26.88
N ARG A 83 -19.48 -6.23 26.43
CA ARG A 83 -20.91 -6.43 26.74
C ARG A 83 -21.16 -6.60 28.24
N VAL A 84 -20.29 -7.36 28.92
CA VAL A 84 -20.38 -7.56 30.38
C VAL A 84 -19.94 -6.31 31.15
N ASN A 85 -18.97 -5.55 30.61
CA ASN A 85 -18.37 -4.38 31.26
C ASN A 85 -18.39 -3.11 30.38
N PRO A 86 -19.57 -2.53 30.10
CA PRO A 86 -19.71 -1.44 29.12
C PRO A 86 -19.02 -0.13 29.53
N ARG A 87 -18.65 0.02 30.81
CA ARG A 87 -17.91 1.19 31.32
C ARG A 87 -16.41 0.95 31.49
N ALA A 88 -15.92 -0.24 31.14
CA ALA A 88 -14.49 -0.52 31.18
C ALA A 88 -13.77 0.38 30.17
N SER A 89 -12.70 1.04 30.62
CA SER A 89 -11.85 1.80 29.72
C SER A 89 -11.07 0.86 28.79
N THR A 90 -10.75 1.31 27.58
CA THR A 90 -9.95 0.52 26.62
C THR A 90 -8.60 0.09 27.18
N ARG A 91 -8.01 0.88 28.11
CA ARG A 91 -6.78 0.51 28.83
C ARG A 91 -6.99 -0.61 29.83
N HIS A 92 -8.15 -0.66 30.48
CA HIS A 92 -8.49 -1.73 31.42
C HIS A 92 -8.70 -3.05 30.68
N VAL A 93 -9.47 -3.02 29.57
CA VAL A 93 -9.69 -4.19 28.69
C VAL A 93 -8.36 -4.74 28.15
N SER A 94 -7.45 -3.85 27.73
CA SER A 94 -6.11 -4.22 27.27
C SER A 94 -5.30 -4.99 28.30
N ARG A 95 -5.35 -4.57 29.58
CA ARG A 95 -4.66 -5.26 30.67
C ARG A 95 -5.27 -6.62 30.98
N GLU A 96 -6.60 -6.69 30.95
CA GLU A 96 -7.33 -7.91 31.30
C GLU A 96 -7.20 -9.00 30.23
N LEU A 97 -7.25 -8.62 28.95
CA LEU A 97 -7.13 -9.55 27.83
C LEU A 97 -5.67 -9.76 27.38
N GLY A 98 -4.71 -9.03 27.95
CA GLY A 98 -3.29 -9.14 27.58
C GLY A 98 -2.96 -8.61 26.18
N ILE A 99 -3.77 -7.69 25.65
CA ILE A 99 -3.66 -7.18 24.28
C ILE A 99 -3.12 -5.75 24.28
N TYR A 100 -2.44 -5.34 23.22
CA TYR A 100 -2.06 -3.94 23.02
C TYR A 100 -3.27 -2.99 23.05
N HIS A 101 -3.18 -1.93 23.85
CA HIS A 101 -4.21 -0.90 23.98
C HIS A 101 -4.65 -0.31 22.63
N THR A 102 -3.71 -0.13 21.70
CA THR A 102 -3.99 0.36 20.35
C THR A 102 -4.86 -0.59 19.54
N ALA A 103 -4.69 -1.90 19.69
CA ALA A 103 -5.49 -2.88 18.97
C ALA A 103 -6.93 -2.91 19.50
N VAL A 104 -7.11 -2.84 20.84
CA VAL A 104 -8.43 -2.68 21.47
C VAL A 104 -9.15 -1.44 20.96
N CYS A 105 -8.45 -0.30 20.86
CA CYS A 105 -9.04 0.91 20.29
C CYS A 105 -9.45 0.69 18.82
N ILE A 106 -8.55 0.21 17.97
CA ILE A 106 -8.83 0.02 16.53
C ILE A 106 -10.03 -0.91 16.31
N SER A 107 -10.08 -2.04 17.03
CA SER A 107 -11.19 -2.99 16.93
C SER A 107 -12.52 -2.38 17.39
N LEU A 108 -12.56 -1.65 18.52
CA LEU A 108 -13.78 -1.00 18.99
C LEU A 108 -14.25 0.18 18.13
N TYR A 109 -13.34 0.86 17.42
CA TYR A 109 -13.68 1.92 16.47
C TYR A 109 -14.14 1.38 15.10
N SER A 110 -13.93 0.09 14.84
CA SER A 110 -14.29 -0.56 13.56
C SER A 110 -15.58 -1.39 13.63
N LEU A 111 -16.17 -1.52 14.82
CA LEU A 111 -17.49 -2.10 15.11
C LEU A 111 -18.59 -1.04 15.01
#